data_AF-A0A943JXD8-F1
#
_entry.id   AF-A0A943JXD8-F1
#
_cell.length_a   1.000
_cell.length_b   1.000
_cell.length_c   1.000
_cell.angle_alpha   90.00
_cell.angle_beta   90.00
_cell.angle_gamma   90.00
#
_symmetry.space_group_name_H-M   'P 1'
#
loop_
_entity.id
_entity.type
_entity.pdbx_description
1 polymer ?
#
loop_
_entity_poly.entity_id
_entity_poly.type
_entity_poly.pdbx_seq_one_letter_code
_entity_poly.pdbx_strand_id
1 'polypeptide(L)'
;MKKIFLMLFAIVFALFTAACSDKPGILFNKNPITKENVLDYSSVFKPNVKIYYLILMPKRNHSRYLYVQLIKKDNKEMRLGYKLYWTKTIRLKDEQENYFTDYVVVSEPGAYVMQVYSKDRPHEPMARAQFFVQN
;
A
#
# COMPACT_ATOMS: atom_id res chain seq x y z
N MET A 1 20.04 37.45 -27.64
CA MET A 1 20.40 36.03 -27.84
C MET A 1 20.48 35.23 -26.53
N LYS A 2 21.21 35.70 -25.49
CA LYS A 2 21.33 34.98 -24.19
C LYS A 2 19.98 34.66 -23.51
N LYS A 3 19.00 35.57 -23.56
CA LYS A 3 17.66 35.38 -22.97
C LYS A 3 16.83 34.29 -23.68
N ILE A 4 16.97 34.17 -25.01
CA ILE A 4 16.29 33.15 -25.82
C ILE A 4 16.90 31.77 -25.53
N PHE A 5 18.22 31.70 -25.41
CA PHE A 5 18.93 30.47 -25.05
C PHE A 5 18.57 30.01 -23.63
N LEU A 6 18.46 30.94 -22.68
CA LEU A 6 18.01 30.66 -21.31
C LEU A 6 16.56 30.14 -21.27
N MET A 7 15.69 30.71 -22.10
CA MET A 7 14.28 30.30 -22.20
C MET A 7 14.14 28.90 -22.80
N LEU A 8 14.89 28.60 -23.87
CA LEU A 8 14.98 27.25 -24.45
C LEU A 8 15.53 26.22 -23.46
N PHE A 9 16.58 26.58 -22.72
CA PHE A 9 17.15 25.72 -21.69
C PHE A 9 16.14 25.44 -20.56
N ALA A 10 15.39 26.45 -20.12
CA ALA A 10 14.35 26.28 -19.11
C ALA A 10 13.20 25.38 -19.58
N ILE A 11 12.79 25.48 -20.86
CA ILE A 11 11.75 24.61 -21.45
C ILE A 11 12.24 23.16 -21.52
N VAL A 12 13.48 22.94 -21.97
CA VAL A 12 14.07 21.59 -22.01
C VAL A 12 14.17 21.01 -20.60
N PHE A 13 14.59 21.81 -19.61
CA PHE A 13 14.68 21.36 -18.22
C PHE A 13 13.31 21.03 -17.61
N ALA A 14 12.27 21.80 -17.96
CA ALA A 14 10.89 21.55 -17.53
C ALA A 14 10.30 20.27 -18.14
N LEU A 15 10.75 19.84 -19.31
CA LEU A 15 10.30 18.57 -19.93
C LEU A 15 10.88 17.34 -19.22
N PHE A 16 12.04 17.44 -18.56
CA PHE A 16 12.67 16.32 -17.85
C PHE A 16 12.17 16.13 -16.41
N THR A 17 11.41 17.05 -15.82
CA THR A 17 10.94 16.95 -14.43
C THR A 17 9.60 16.22 -14.27
N ALA A 18 8.91 15.91 -15.37
CA ALA A 18 7.59 15.27 -15.37
C ALA A 18 7.66 13.73 -15.48
N ALA A 19 8.49 13.07 -14.67
CA ALA A 19 8.49 11.61 -14.57
C ALA A 19 7.56 11.15 -13.44
N CYS A 20 6.24 11.25 -13.65
CA CYS A 20 5.27 10.60 -12.77
C CYS A 20 5.22 9.11 -13.15
N SER A 21 5.56 8.22 -12.21
CA SER A 21 5.44 6.77 -12.41
C SER A 21 4.36 6.24 -11.48
N ASP A 22 3.51 5.36 -12.01
CA ASP A 22 2.50 4.69 -11.21
C ASP A 22 3.18 3.87 -10.10
N LYS A 23 2.74 4.10 -8.86
CA LYS A 23 3.29 3.44 -7.68
C LYS A 23 2.33 2.37 -7.17
N PRO A 24 2.84 1.22 -6.69
CA PRO A 24 2.01 0.27 -5.97
C PRO A 24 1.36 0.92 -4.74
N GLY A 25 0.16 0.46 -4.39
CA GLY A 25 -0.64 1.06 -3.33
C GLY A 25 -1.44 0.02 -2.55
N ILE A 26 -1.86 0.38 -1.34
CA ILE A 26 -2.78 -0.43 -0.54
C ILE A 26 -3.97 0.46 -0.18
N LEU A 27 -5.17 0.04 -0.56
CA LEU A 27 -6.42 0.68 -0.17
C LEU A 27 -7.16 -0.22 0.81
N PHE A 28 -7.89 0.36 1.76
CA PHE A 28 -8.72 -0.38 2.70
C PHE A 28 -10.18 -0.01 2.54
N ASN A 29 -11.06 -0.93 2.90
CA ASN A 29 -12.50 -0.78 2.80
C ASN A 29 -13.22 -1.51 3.93
N LYS A 30 -14.34 -0.95 4.38
CA LYS A 30 -15.23 -1.58 5.39
C LYS A 30 -16.05 -2.71 4.79
N ASN A 31 -16.29 -2.66 3.48
CA ASN A 31 -17.10 -3.62 2.75
C ASN A 31 -16.26 -4.40 1.74
N PRO A 32 -16.73 -5.58 1.25
CA PRO A 32 -16.10 -6.27 0.13
C PRO A 32 -15.85 -5.31 -1.03
N ILE A 33 -14.63 -5.32 -1.58
CA ILE A 33 -14.20 -4.36 -2.59
C ILE A 33 -14.88 -4.68 -3.92
N THR A 34 -15.54 -3.68 -4.49
CA THR A 34 -16.26 -3.67 -5.77
C THR A 34 -15.77 -2.48 -6.61
N LYS A 35 -16.18 -2.39 -7.88
CA LYS A 35 -15.78 -1.27 -8.74
C LYS A 35 -16.31 0.07 -8.21
N GLU A 36 -17.46 0.04 -7.56
CA GLU A 36 -18.20 1.19 -7.08
C GLU A 36 -17.63 1.73 -5.76
N ASN A 37 -17.04 0.86 -4.94
CA ASN A 37 -16.52 1.25 -3.62
C ASN A 37 -14.99 1.22 -3.51
N VAL A 38 -14.26 0.98 -4.61
CA VAL A 38 -12.79 0.85 -4.61
C VAL A 38 -12.07 2.09 -4.05
N LEU A 39 -12.72 3.26 -4.15
CA LEU A 39 -12.23 4.56 -3.70
C LEU A 39 -12.81 5.01 -2.35
N ASP A 40 -13.29 4.09 -1.51
CA ASP A 40 -13.81 4.41 -0.16
C ASP A 40 -12.69 4.92 0.78
N TYR A 41 -11.44 4.49 0.58
CA TYR A 41 -10.25 4.89 1.34
C TYR A 41 -10.41 4.86 2.88
N SER A 42 -11.27 4.01 3.41
CA SER A 42 -11.50 3.88 4.86
C SER A 42 -10.19 3.63 5.60
N SER A 43 -9.92 4.39 6.66
CA SER A 43 -8.70 4.24 7.46
C SER A 43 -8.97 3.96 8.93
N VAL A 44 -10.24 3.96 9.36
CA VAL A 44 -10.66 3.69 10.74
C VAL A 44 -11.71 2.58 10.76
N PHE A 45 -11.45 1.56 11.57
CA PHE A 45 -12.23 0.33 11.65
C PHE A 45 -12.57 -0.02 13.10
N LYS A 46 -13.71 -0.69 13.32
CA LYS A 46 -14.06 -1.25 14.63
C LYS A 46 -13.28 -2.55 14.88
N PRO A 47 -13.02 -2.94 16.14
CA PRO A 47 -12.43 -4.24 16.43
C PRO A 47 -13.30 -5.40 15.96
N ASN A 48 -12.66 -6.52 15.62
CA ASN A 48 -13.31 -7.78 15.26
C ASN A 48 -14.21 -7.72 14.01
N VAL A 49 -14.05 -6.70 13.15
CA VAL A 49 -14.70 -6.63 11.85
C VAL A 49 -13.72 -6.98 10.73
N LYS A 50 -14.25 -7.39 9.58
CA LYS A 50 -13.46 -7.59 8.37
C LYS A 50 -12.99 -6.24 7.84
N ILE A 51 -11.68 -6.10 7.71
CA ILE A 51 -11.01 -4.96 7.06
C ILE A 51 -10.56 -5.47 5.70
N TYR A 52 -11.29 -5.10 4.65
CA TYR A 52 -10.94 -5.48 3.29
C TYR A 52 -9.79 -4.63 2.80
N TYR A 53 -8.86 -5.21 2.08
CA TYR A 53 -7.72 -4.51 1.50
C TYR A 53 -7.54 -4.87 0.03
N LEU A 54 -7.08 -3.88 -0.74
CA LEU A 54 -6.72 -3.98 -2.15
C LEU A 54 -5.24 -3.60 -2.28
N ILE A 55 -4.45 -4.50 -2.86
CA ILE A 55 -3.07 -4.24 -3.27
C ILE A 55 -3.10 -3.89 -4.75
N LEU A 56 -2.75 -2.66 -5.11
CA LEU A 56 -2.59 -2.21 -6.48
C LEU A 56 -1.14 -2.40 -6.93
N MET A 57 -0.96 -3.01 -8.10
CA MET A 57 0.34 -3.34 -8.70
C MET A 57 0.37 -2.79 -10.14
N PRO A 58 0.92 -1.59 -10.37
CA PRO A 58 0.96 -0.98 -11.70
C PRO A 58 1.91 -1.70 -12.68
N LYS A 59 2.76 -2.59 -12.16
CA LYS A 59 3.64 -3.45 -12.95
C LYS A 59 3.47 -4.88 -12.48
N ARG A 60 3.50 -5.81 -13.43
CA ARG A 60 3.41 -7.24 -13.17
C ARG A 60 4.50 -7.67 -12.20
N ASN A 61 4.09 -8.38 -11.16
CA ASN A 61 5.02 -9.00 -10.22
C ASN A 61 5.56 -10.32 -10.84
N HIS A 62 6.83 -10.34 -11.26
CA HIS A 62 7.40 -11.46 -12.01
C HIS A 62 7.41 -12.77 -11.21
N SER A 63 7.78 -12.69 -9.93
CA SER A 63 7.76 -13.84 -9.03
C SER A 63 6.37 -14.41 -8.76
N ARG A 64 5.29 -13.64 -9.00
CA ARG A 64 3.91 -13.96 -8.60
C ARG A 64 3.72 -14.21 -7.11
N TYR A 65 4.66 -13.81 -6.26
CA TYR A 65 4.53 -13.94 -4.80
C TYR A 65 4.56 -12.56 -4.13
N LEU A 66 3.59 -12.35 -3.23
CA LEU A 66 3.55 -11.20 -2.33
C LEU A 66 3.70 -11.67 -0.89
N TYR A 67 4.46 -10.94 -0.11
CA TYR A 67 4.56 -11.11 1.34
C TYR A 67 3.91 -9.91 2.02
N VAL A 68 2.81 -10.14 2.72
CA VAL A 68 2.08 -9.13 3.47
C VAL A 68 2.49 -9.23 4.94
N GLN A 69 2.81 -8.08 5.53
CA GLN A 69 3.08 -7.93 6.95
C GLN A 69 2.15 -6.87 7.51
N LEU A 70 1.50 -7.19 8.63
CA LEU A 70 0.71 -6.26 9.41
C LEU A 70 1.43 -6.02 10.73
N ILE A 71 1.76 -4.76 10.99
CA ILE A 71 2.56 -4.33 12.13
C ILE A 71 1.71 -3.42 13.00
N LYS A 72 1.57 -3.74 14.28
CA LYS A 72 0.97 -2.85 15.28
C LYS A 72 2.03 -1.84 15.75
N LYS A 73 1.72 -0.55 15.67
CA LYS A 73 2.59 0.56 16.10
C LYS A 73 2.42 0.94 17.57
N ASP A 74 1.25 0.66 18.15
CA ASP A 74 0.86 1.17 19.45
C ASP A 74 0.82 0.06 20.51
N ASN A 75 1.72 0.19 21.48
CA ASN A 75 1.71 -0.53 22.75
C ASN A 75 1.45 0.54 23.82
N LYS A 76 0.44 0.31 24.69
CA LYS A 76 0.10 1.15 25.86
C LYS A 76 1.31 1.55 26.73
N GLU A 77 2.42 0.82 26.64
CA GLU A 77 3.67 1.12 27.34
C GLU A 77 4.60 2.14 26.63
N MET A 78 4.18 2.77 25.53
CA MET A 78 4.88 3.90 24.87
C MET A 78 6.38 3.69 24.55
N ARG A 79 6.90 2.46 24.58
CA ARG A 79 8.29 2.13 24.25
C ARG A 79 8.40 1.66 22.81
N LEU A 80 8.32 2.58 21.83
CA LEU A 80 8.82 2.41 20.45
C LEU A 80 8.51 1.06 19.75
N GLY A 81 7.43 0.38 20.15
CA GLY A 81 7.30 -1.06 19.97
C GLY A 81 6.51 -1.38 18.72
N TYR A 82 7.19 -1.61 17.61
CA TYR A 82 6.58 -2.27 16.46
C TYR A 82 6.41 -3.76 16.78
N LYS A 83 5.17 -4.25 16.80
CA LYS A 83 4.88 -5.69 16.93
C LYS A 83 4.40 -6.22 15.60
N LEU A 84 5.06 -7.27 15.09
CA LEU A 84 4.53 -8.05 13.98
C LEU A 84 3.23 -8.72 14.45
N TYR A 85 2.09 -8.26 13.93
CA TYR A 85 0.77 -8.73 14.34
C TYR A 85 0.33 -9.93 13.51
N TRP A 86 0.56 -9.87 12.20
CA TRP A 86 0.11 -10.90 11.27
C TRP A 86 0.93 -10.86 9.99
N THR A 87 1.08 -12.02 9.33
CA THR A 87 1.73 -12.13 8.03
C THR A 87 0.94 -13.06 7.11
N LYS A 88 1.09 -12.85 5.80
CA LYS A 88 0.52 -13.73 4.78
C LYS A 88 1.41 -13.80 3.56
N THR A 89 1.63 -15.01 3.06
CA THR A 89 2.21 -15.23 1.74
C THR A 89 1.08 -15.46 0.74
N ILE A 90 1.12 -14.73 -0.38
CA ILE A 90 0.11 -14.79 -1.43
C ILE A 90 0.78 -15.24 -2.71
N ARG A 91 0.22 -16.25 -3.36
CA ARG A 91 0.56 -16.63 -4.74
C ARG A 91 -0.48 -16.03 -5.68
N LEU A 92 -0.08 -15.09 -6.52
CA LEU A 92 -0.92 -14.46 -7.52
C LEU A 92 -1.29 -15.46 -8.62
N LYS A 93 -2.58 -15.49 -8.98
CA LYS A 93 -3.07 -16.17 -10.18
C LYS A 93 -2.71 -15.35 -11.43
N ASP A 94 -2.80 -15.98 -12.59
CA ASP A 94 -2.51 -15.30 -13.86
C ASP A 94 -3.48 -14.14 -14.15
N GLU A 95 -4.70 -14.19 -13.61
CA GLU A 95 -5.68 -13.10 -13.69
C GLU A 95 -5.38 -11.92 -12.75
N GLN A 96 -4.53 -12.12 -11.74
CA GLN A 96 -4.23 -11.15 -10.68
C GLN A 96 -2.93 -10.38 -10.97
N GLU A 97 -2.78 -9.88 -12.19
CA GLU A 97 -1.55 -9.20 -12.62
C GLU A 97 -1.42 -7.80 -12.01
N ASN A 98 -2.53 -7.07 -11.95
CA ASN A 98 -2.54 -5.64 -11.61
C ASN A 98 -3.09 -5.35 -10.21
N TYR A 99 -3.80 -6.31 -9.60
CA TYR A 99 -4.34 -6.14 -8.27
C TYR A 99 -4.61 -7.46 -7.54
N PHE A 100 -4.70 -7.37 -6.22
CA PHE A 100 -5.12 -8.45 -5.34
C PHE A 100 -6.03 -7.91 -4.23
N THR A 101 -7.09 -8.63 -3.87
CA THR A 101 -8.03 -8.27 -2.80
C THR A 101 -8.20 -9.39 -1.80
N ASP A 102 -8.35 -9.03 -0.53
CA ASP A 102 -8.64 -9.96 0.56
C ASP A 102 -9.09 -9.17 1.81
N TYR A 103 -9.19 -9.82 2.96
CA TYR A 103 -9.47 -9.18 4.24
C TYR A 103 -8.57 -9.66 5.37
N VAL A 104 -8.51 -8.84 6.42
CA VAL A 104 -7.94 -9.21 7.71
C VAL A 104 -8.94 -8.85 8.81
N VAL A 105 -8.92 -9.56 9.93
CA VAL A 105 -9.69 -9.22 11.13
C VAL A 105 -8.70 -8.87 12.23
N VAL A 106 -8.87 -7.70 12.83
CA VAL A 106 -8.01 -7.19 13.90
C VAL A 106 -8.85 -6.95 15.15
N SER A 107 -8.47 -7.60 16.24
CA SER A 107 -9.22 -7.59 17.50
C SER A 107 -8.76 -6.49 18.47
N GLU A 108 -7.50 -6.09 18.40
CA GLU A 108 -6.93 -5.13 19.34
C GLU A 108 -7.02 -3.71 18.78
N PRO A 109 -7.57 -2.74 19.54
CA PRO A 109 -7.44 -1.33 19.18
C PRO A 109 -5.98 -0.89 19.06
N GLY A 110 -5.72 0.06 18.15
CA GLY A 110 -4.40 0.65 17.93
C GLY A 110 -4.16 1.11 16.50
N ALA A 111 -2.97 1.64 16.26
CA ALA A 111 -2.50 2.00 14.92
C ALA A 111 -1.76 0.83 14.27
N TYR A 112 -2.08 0.55 13.01
CA TYR A 112 -1.52 -0.56 12.25
C TYR A 112 -0.92 -0.10 10.93
N VAL A 113 0.17 -0.73 10.51
CA VAL A 113 0.76 -0.54 9.19
C VAL A 113 0.80 -1.86 8.46
N MET A 114 0.19 -1.89 7.28
CA MET A 114 0.34 -2.97 6.32
C MET A 114 1.50 -2.65 5.39
N GLN A 115 2.40 -3.61 5.22
CA GLN A 115 3.50 -3.58 4.28
C GLN A 115 3.37 -4.77 3.34
N VAL A 116 3.59 -4.53 2.06
CA VAL A 116 3.60 -5.58 1.03
C VAL A 116 4.97 -5.58 0.39
N TYR A 117 5.55 -6.76 0.25
CA TYR A 117 6.82 -7.00 -0.41
C TYR A 117 6.58 -7.91 -1.62
N SER A 118 7.31 -7.68 -2.70
CA SER A 118 7.46 -8.66 -3.76
C SER A 118 8.57 -9.64 -3.37
N LYS A 119 8.44 -10.91 -3.76
CA LYS A 119 9.54 -11.88 -3.63
C LYS A 119 10.77 -11.47 -4.45
N ASP A 120 10.60 -10.69 -5.52
CA ASP A 120 11.70 -10.18 -6.34
C ASP A 120 12.53 -9.12 -5.58
N ARG A 121 11.93 -8.43 -4.61
CA ARG A 121 12.58 -7.40 -3.76
C ARG A 121 12.10 -7.51 -2.31
N PRO A 122 12.57 -8.52 -1.56
CA PRO A 122 12.08 -8.78 -0.20
C PRO A 122 12.63 -7.79 0.85
N HIS A 123 13.63 -6.97 0.49
CA HIS A 123 14.29 -6.04 1.41
C HIS A 123 13.57 -4.68 1.51
N GLU A 124 12.69 -4.36 0.56
CA GLU A 124 12.00 -3.07 0.50
C GLU A 124 10.50 -3.30 0.27
N PRO A 125 9.60 -2.69 1.07
CA PRO A 125 8.19 -2.83 0.85
C PRO A 125 7.80 -2.09 -0.44
N MET A 126 7.16 -2.80 -1.37
CA MET A 126 6.65 -2.21 -2.61
C MET A 126 5.47 -1.27 -2.35
N ALA A 127 4.71 -1.52 -1.27
CA ALA A 127 3.63 -0.66 -0.82
C ALA A 127 3.53 -0.66 0.70
N ARG A 128 3.10 0.47 1.26
CA ARG A 128 2.84 0.64 2.70
C ARG A 128 1.60 1.51 2.88
N ALA A 129 0.70 1.10 3.77
CA ALA A 129 -0.44 1.91 4.17
C ALA A 129 -0.76 1.72 5.66
N GLN A 130 -1.41 2.72 6.24
CA GLN A 130 -1.76 2.76 7.65
C GLN A 130 -3.27 2.78 7.83
N PHE A 131 -3.74 2.08 8.86
CA PHE A 131 -5.12 2.16 9.34
C PHE A 131 -5.16 2.10 10.87
N PHE A 132 -6.32 2.42 11.43
CA PHE A 132 -6.57 2.48 12.86
C PHE A 132 -7.73 1.57 13.22
N VAL A 133 -7.60 0.89 14.36
CA VAL A 133 -8.67 0.11 14.96
C VAL A 133 -9.08 0.81 16.26
N GLN A 134 -10.32 1.27 16.33
CA GLN A 134 -10.85 2.08 17.43
C GLN A 134 -12.33 1.71 17.67
N ASN A 135 -12.79 1.82 18.92
CA ASN A 135 -14.17 1.54 19.31
C ASN A 135 -15.14 2.63 18.85
#